data_AF-A0A250X341-F1
#
_entry.id   AF-A0A250X341-F1
#
_cell.length_a   1.000
_cell.length_b   1.000
_cell.length_c   1.000
_cell.angle_alpha   90.00
_cell.angle_beta   90.00
_cell.angle_gamma   90.00
#
_symmetry.space_group_name_H-M   'P 1'
#
loop_
_entity.id
_entity.type
_entity.pdbx_description
1 polymer ?
#
loop_
_entity_poly.entity_id
_entity_poly.type
_entity_poly.pdbx_seq_one_letter_code
_entity_poly.pdbx_strand_id
1 'polypeptide(L)'
;MDRLLLAWTRNRDVESNNFCDSPALVLKSGLNKVEHNHQEWKRSILMNIMSLGGVIAATANAGLSPQGPGVCDHNKYERCANCVTSAPYVLCGIHSIKHRRTTAGKMWGASLVGVGMASCAFHASSGDIRPACRRLDFWTIAAASNLMLRAVYPNCPHAVTALSIVATPFKPFMVSFCNSTAMELKYLYRAHMNKDLKRAQVFHATTCLIGLSCFAAEEIWPKLPFMHAAWHCLSAVAVSSINHLVADVEQNELGLKAGQSKGVRATNALPVQQLQV
;
A
#
# COMPACT_ATOMS: atom_id res chain seq x y z
N MET A 1 -16.47 5.09 -55.73
CA MET A 1 -16.38 3.68 -55.28
C MET A 1 -16.67 3.64 -53.79
N ASP A 2 -17.84 4.08 -53.35
CA ASP A 2 -19.15 3.44 -53.56
C ASP A 2 -19.29 2.15 -52.78
N ARG A 3 -20.16 2.25 -51.76
CA ARG A 3 -21.10 1.24 -51.24
C ARG A 3 -20.95 0.91 -49.75
N LEU A 4 -21.31 1.89 -48.93
CA LEU A 4 -22.45 1.68 -48.04
C LEU A 4 -23.67 1.39 -48.93
N LEU A 5 -24.17 0.15 -48.96
CA LEU A 5 -25.49 -0.33 -49.47
C LEU A 5 -25.39 -1.72 -50.11
N LEU A 6 -25.24 -2.73 -49.25
CA LEU A 6 -25.84 -4.06 -49.39
C LEU A 6 -26.26 -4.43 -47.96
N ALA A 7 -27.30 -3.78 -47.44
CA ALA A 7 -28.68 -4.28 -47.55
C ALA A 7 -28.75 -5.73 -47.04
N TRP A 8 -29.24 -5.95 -45.83
CA TRP A 8 -30.69 -5.97 -45.60
C TRP A 8 -31.37 -6.92 -46.59
N THR A 9 -31.04 -8.22 -46.50
CA THR A 9 -31.90 -9.36 -46.88
C THR A 9 -31.15 -10.67 -46.61
N ARG A 10 -31.14 -11.11 -45.34
CA ARG A 10 -31.22 -12.55 -45.06
C ARG A 10 -32.18 -12.73 -43.89
N ASN A 11 -33.44 -12.70 -44.30
CA ASN A 11 -34.63 -12.92 -43.50
C ASN A 11 -34.68 -14.40 -43.08
N ARG A 12 -35.16 -14.61 -41.86
CA ARG A 12 -36.06 -15.69 -41.42
C ARG A 12 -35.77 -17.13 -41.86
N ASP A 13 -35.40 -17.95 -40.88
CA ASP A 13 -36.17 -19.08 -40.31
C ASP A 13 -35.21 -19.74 -39.29
N VAL A 14 -35.51 -19.89 -38.00
CA VAL A 14 -36.39 -20.93 -37.44
C VAL A 14 -36.80 -20.50 -36.02
N GLU A 15 -38.10 -20.44 -35.78
CA GLU A 15 -38.74 -20.45 -34.47
C GLU A 15 -38.53 -21.78 -33.73
N SER A 16 -38.72 -21.71 -32.41
CA SER A 16 -38.94 -22.81 -31.45
C SER A 16 -37.72 -23.28 -30.63
N ASN A 17 -37.62 -22.70 -29.43
CA ASN A 17 -37.67 -23.50 -28.20
C ASN A 17 -38.07 -22.62 -27.02
N ASN A 18 -39.32 -22.77 -26.60
CA ASN A 18 -39.75 -22.52 -25.23
C ASN A 18 -38.97 -23.46 -24.31
N PHE A 19 -38.33 -22.97 -23.25
CA PHE A 19 -38.43 -23.64 -21.95
C PHE A 19 -38.02 -22.72 -20.81
N CYS A 20 -38.92 -22.60 -19.83
CA CYS A 20 -38.73 -22.00 -18.51
C CYS A 20 -37.30 -22.08 -17.97
N ASP A 21 -36.60 -20.94 -17.92
CA ASP A 21 -35.64 -20.71 -16.84
C ASP A 21 -36.47 -20.59 -15.56
N SER A 22 -36.68 -21.72 -14.90
CA SER A 22 -37.40 -21.79 -13.63
C SER A 22 -36.76 -20.77 -12.67
N PRO A 23 -37.54 -19.88 -12.01
CA PRO A 23 -37.01 -18.87 -11.08
C PRO A 23 -36.04 -19.47 -10.04
N ALA A 24 -36.21 -20.75 -9.71
CA ALA A 24 -35.35 -21.52 -8.82
C ALA A 24 -33.90 -21.69 -9.32
N LEU A 25 -33.64 -21.77 -10.63
CA LEU A 25 -32.29 -21.91 -11.20
C LEU A 25 -31.51 -20.58 -11.17
N VAL A 26 -32.20 -19.46 -11.43
CA VAL A 26 -31.64 -18.11 -11.29
C VAL A 26 -31.37 -17.79 -9.83
N LEU A 27 -32.28 -18.18 -8.92
CA LEU A 27 -32.07 -18.04 -7.47
C LEU A 27 -30.91 -18.89 -6.96
N LYS A 28 -30.78 -20.14 -7.42
CA LYS A 28 -29.65 -21.02 -7.06
C LYS A 28 -28.31 -20.49 -7.59
N SER A 29 -28.25 -19.96 -8.81
CA SER A 29 -27.01 -19.36 -9.33
C SER A 29 -26.63 -18.08 -8.56
N GLY A 30 -27.62 -17.27 -8.18
CA GLY A 30 -27.45 -16.10 -7.33
C GLY A 30 -26.99 -16.45 -5.91
N LEU A 31 -27.62 -17.43 -5.27
CA LEU A 31 -27.25 -17.94 -3.94
C LEU A 31 -25.83 -18.53 -3.93
N ASN A 32 -25.50 -19.37 -4.91
CA ASN A 32 -24.15 -19.94 -5.05
C ASN A 32 -23.09 -18.84 -5.24
N LYS A 33 -23.42 -17.77 -5.98
CA LYS A 33 -22.52 -16.62 -6.18
C LYS A 33 -22.35 -15.79 -4.91
N VAL A 34 -23.41 -15.62 -4.12
CA VAL A 34 -23.37 -14.93 -2.81
C VAL A 34 -22.58 -15.76 -1.79
N GLU A 35 -22.78 -17.07 -1.76
CA GLU A 35 -22.11 -17.99 -0.84
C GLU A 35 -20.62 -18.14 -1.17
N HIS A 36 -20.26 -18.18 -2.46
CA HIS A 36 -18.86 -18.14 -2.91
C HIS A 36 -18.18 -16.80 -2.57
N ASN A 37 -18.87 -15.66 -2.73
CA ASN A 37 -18.34 -14.35 -2.33
C ASN A 37 -18.13 -14.25 -0.81
N HIS A 38 -19.04 -14.85 -0.03
CA HIS A 38 -18.95 -14.87 1.42
C HIS A 38 -17.81 -15.77 1.93
N GLN A 39 -17.56 -16.90 1.27
CA GLN A 39 -16.42 -17.78 1.57
C GLN A 39 -15.07 -17.15 1.18
N GLU A 40 -14.97 -16.47 0.03
CA GLU A 40 -13.76 -15.71 -0.31
C GLU A 40 -13.48 -14.56 0.67
N TRP A 41 -14.52 -13.86 1.11
CA TRP A 41 -14.40 -12.79 2.10
C TRP A 41 -13.94 -13.33 3.47
N LYS A 42 -14.50 -14.46 3.92
CA LYS A 42 -14.06 -15.15 5.15
C LYS A 42 -12.61 -15.62 5.06
N ARG A 43 -12.17 -16.15 3.92
CA ARG A 43 -10.76 -16.56 3.70
C ARG A 43 -9.82 -15.35 3.67
N SER A 44 -10.24 -14.24 3.07
CA SER A 44 -9.49 -12.97 3.10
C SER A 44 -9.35 -12.45 4.53
N ILE A 45 -10.42 -12.47 5.32
CA ILE A 45 -10.37 -12.11 6.75
C ILE A 45 -9.49 -13.07 7.54
N LEU A 46 -9.54 -14.38 7.29
CA LEU A 46 -8.72 -15.35 8.00
C LEU A 46 -7.21 -15.16 7.72
N MET A 47 -6.84 -14.88 6.47
CA MET A 47 -5.46 -14.50 6.11
C MET A 47 -5.06 -13.14 6.72
N ASN A 48 -6.01 -12.22 6.88
CA ASN A 48 -5.79 -10.93 7.55
C ASN A 48 -5.68 -11.06 9.08
N ILE A 49 -6.34 -12.03 9.70
CA ILE A 49 -6.17 -12.39 11.12
C ILE A 49 -4.81 -13.06 11.35
N MET A 50 -4.29 -13.81 10.37
CA MET A 50 -2.91 -14.33 10.43
C MET A 50 -1.86 -13.22 10.23
N SER A 51 -2.14 -12.20 9.42
CA SER A 51 -1.38 -10.93 9.40
C SER A 51 -1.46 -10.20 10.76
N LEU A 52 -2.61 -10.31 11.45
CA LEU A 52 -2.80 -9.80 12.82
C LEU A 52 -1.97 -10.55 13.88
N GLY A 53 -1.50 -11.77 13.59
CA GLY A 53 -0.56 -12.49 14.47
C GLY A 53 0.78 -11.77 14.58
N GLY A 54 1.27 -11.20 13.48
CA GLY A 54 2.44 -10.31 13.47
C GLY A 54 2.17 -8.96 14.16
N VAL A 55 0.92 -8.49 14.10
CA VAL A 55 0.45 -7.30 14.83
C VAL A 55 0.49 -7.51 16.35
N ILE A 56 0.11 -8.68 16.86
CA ILE A 56 0.11 -8.98 18.30
C ILE A 56 1.56 -9.06 18.84
N ALA A 57 2.46 -9.73 18.10
CA ALA A 57 3.88 -9.76 18.43
C ALA A 57 4.53 -8.37 18.36
N ALA A 58 4.14 -7.53 17.40
CA ALA A 58 4.57 -6.14 17.31
C ALA A 58 4.01 -5.27 18.45
N THR A 59 2.77 -5.47 18.89
CA THR A 59 2.18 -4.72 20.01
C THR A 59 2.82 -5.02 21.36
N ALA A 60 3.34 -6.23 21.57
CA ALA A 60 4.12 -6.55 22.77
C ALA A 60 5.45 -5.79 22.82
N ASN A 61 6.00 -5.37 21.67
CA ASN A 61 7.29 -4.67 21.55
C ASN A 61 7.17 -3.17 21.25
N ALA A 62 6.02 -2.70 20.73
CA ALA A 62 5.76 -1.30 20.34
C ALA A 62 5.76 -0.30 21.50
N GLY A 63 5.80 -0.79 22.74
CA GLY A 63 5.94 0.03 23.95
C GLY A 63 7.34 0.60 24.19
N LEU A 64 8.38 0.01 23.57
CA LEU A 64 9.78 0.31 23.84
C LEU A 64 10.40 1.07 22.65
N SER A 65 10.83 2.31 22.86
CA SER A 65 11.68 3.02 21.91
C SER A 65 12.99 2.24 21.71
N PRO A 66 13.60 2.22 20.50
CA PRO A 66 14.82 1.46 20.26
C PRO A 66 15.92 1.88 21.24
N GLN A 67 16.35 0.95 22.10
CA GLN A 67 17.41 1.16 23.09
C GLN A 67 18.71 0.47 22.68
N GLY A 68 19.84 1.13 22.90
CA GLY A 68 21.17 0.55 22.64
C GLY A 68 21.52 0.40 21.16
N PRO A 69 22.65 -0.28 20.86
CA PRO A 69 23.23 -0.35 19.51
C PRO A 69 22.52 -1.30 18.53
N GLY A 70 21.50 -2.05 18.98
CA GLY A 70 20.82 -3.10 18.20
C GLY A 70 21.50 -4.47 18.30
N VAL A 71 20.79 -5.51 17.84
CA VAL A 71 21.23 -6.91 17.87
C VAL A 71 21.74 -7.41 16.51
N CYS A 72 21.87 -6.53 15.52
CA CYS A 72 22.40 -6.83 14.19
C CYS A 72 23.86 -6.37 14.04
N ASP A 73 24.48 -6.66 12.90
CA ASP A 73 25.85 -6.22 12.51
C ASP A 73 27.00 -6.90 13.27
N HIS A 74 26.93 -8.21 13.51
CA HIS A 74 27.92 -8.94 14.33
C HIS A 74 29.32 -8.98 13.72
N ASN A 75 29.41 -8.90 12.39
CA ASN A 75 30.67 -8.99 11.66
C ASN A 75 30.66 -8.06 10.44
N LYS A 76 31.83 -7.90 9.81
CA LYS A 76 32.01 -6.99 8.66
C LYS A 76 31.14 -7.36 7.45
N TYR A 77 30.84 -8.66 7.26
CA TYR A 77 30.03 -9.13 6.14
C TYR A 77 28.55 -8.80 6.35
N GLU A 78 28.03 -8.98 7.56
CA GLU A 78 26.66 -8.55 7.92
C GLU A 78 26.49 -7.04 7.76
N ARG A 79 27.46 -6.25 8.24
CA ARG A 79 27.45 -4.80 8.07
C ARG A 79 27.40 -4.40 6.60
N CYS A 80 28.27 -5.00 5.78
CA CYS A 80 28.28 -4.77 4.34
C CYS A 80 26.93 -5.13 3.71
N ALA A 81 26.38 -6.31 4.05
CA ALA A 81 25.09 -6.77 3.55
C ALA A 81 23.96 -5.81 3.95
N ASN A 82 23.90 -5.35 5.20
CA ASN A 82 22.86 -4.46 5.69
C ASN A 82 22.95 -3.06 5.02
N CYS A 83 24.15 -2.53 4.81
CA CYS A 83 24.35 -1.31 4.02
C CYS A 83 23.88 -1.48 2.57
N VAL A 84 24.27 -2.58 1.90
CA VAL A 84 23.89 -2.85 0.50
C VAL A 84 22.38 -3.04 0.37
N THR A 85 21.77 -3.79 1.30
CA THR A 85 20.32 -4.04 1.32
C THR A 85 19.49 -2.84 1.76
N SER A 86 20.12 -1.72 2.14
CA SER A 86 19.43 -0.42 2.28
C SER A 86 19.16 0.26 0.93
N ALA A 87 19.94 -0.04 -0.12
CA ALA A 87 19.82 0.58 -1.44
C ALA A 87 18.47 0.39 -2.14
N PRO A 88 17.79 -0.78 -2.05
CA PRO A 88 16.45 -0.98 -2.60
C PRO A 88 15.42 0.09 -2.18
N TYR A 89 15.50 0.61 -0.95
CA TYR A 89 14.63 1.69 -0.48
C TYR A 89 14.87 2.99 -1.26
N VAL A 90 16.14 3.34 -1.48
CA VAL A 90 16.52 4.51 -2.28
C VAL A 90 16.04 4.38 -3.72
N LEU A 91 16.27 3.22 -4.34
CA LEU A 91 15.83 2.95 -5.70
C LEU A 91 14.29 3.01 -5.83
N CYS A 92 13.58 2.42 -4.88
CA CYS A 92 12.13 2.49 -4.80
C CYS A 92 11.65 3.94 -4.62
N GLY A 93 12.32 4.72 -3.78
CA GLY A 93 12.01 6.14 -3.57
C GLY A 93 12.18 6.98 -4.83
N ILE A 94 13.33 6.85 -5.52
CA ILE A 94 13.60 7.54 -6.79
C ILE A 94 12.56 7.15 -7.85
N HIS A 95 12.25 5.85 -7.96
CA HIS A 95 11.22 5.36 -8.86
C HIS A 95 9.85 6.01 -8.54
N SER A 96 9.46 6.02 -7.27
CA SER A 96 8.20 6.63 -6.85
C SER A 96 8.16 8.13 -7.18
N ILE A 97 9.21 8.90 -6.85
CA ILE A 97 9.29 10.34 -7.18
C ILE A 97 9.06 10.60 -8.68
N LYS A 98 9.65 9.78 -9.54
CA LYS A 98 9.53 9.90 -11.00
C LYS A 98 8.13 9.56 -11.52
N HIS A 99 7.46 8.58 -10.89
CA HIS A 99 6.20 8.01 -11.40
C HIS A 99 4.94 8.46 -10.64
N ARG A 100 5.07 9.25 -9.56
CA ARG A 100 3.92 9.82 -8.83
C ARG A 100 3.53 11.19 -9.37
N ARG A 101 2.21 11.41 -9.41
CA ARG A 101 1.62 12.63 -10.01
C ARG A 101 1.30 13.67 -8.95
N THR A 102 0.98 13.25 -7.73
CA THR A 102 0.64 14.16 -6.63
C THR A 102 1.86 14.52 -5.81
N THR A 103 1.81 15.68 -5.14
CA THR A 103 2.84 16.08 -4.17
C THR A 103 2.96 15.06 -3.03
N ALA A 104 1.84 14.54 -2.52
CA ALA A 104 1.85 13.52 -1.47
C ALA A 104 2.55 12.23 -1.91
N GLY A 105 2.27 11.74 -3.13
CA GLY A 105 2.97 10.59 -3.70
C GLY A 105 4.47 10.83 -3.89
N LYS A 106 4.88 12.02 -4.34
CA LYS A 106 6.30 12.38 -4.46
C LYS A 106 7.00 12.48 -3.10
N MET A 107 6.31 13.03 -2.08
CA MET A 107 6.82 13.08 -0.72
C MET A 107 6.97 11.69 -0.09
N TRP A 108 6.03 10.77 -0.38
CA TRP A 108 6.20 9.36 -0.04
C TRP A 108 7.49 8.79 -0.66
N GLY A 109 7.70 9.00 -1.97
CA GLY A 109 8.93 8.57 -2.63
C GLY A 109 10.21 9.17 -2.03
N ALA A 110 10.21 10.47 -1.74
CA ALA A 110 11.33 11.15 -1.08
C ALA A 110 11.61 10.58 0.31
N SER A 111 10.57 10.21 1.05
CA SER A 111 10.71 9.61 2.38
C SER A 111 11.38 8.24 2.35
N LEU A 112 11.17 7.45 1.29
CA LEU A 112 11.84 6.16 1.10
C LEU A 112 13.34 6.31 0.82
N VAL A 113 13.73 7.38 0.11
CA VAL A 113 15.16 7.73 -0.02
C VAL A 113 15.73 8.04 1.36
N GLY A 114 15.01 8.82 2.18
CA GLY A 114 15.40 9.10 3.56
C GLY A 114 15.60 7.84 4.40
N VAL A 115 14.66 6.90 4.35
CA VAL A 115 14.76 5.59 5.06
C VAL A 115 16.00 4.83 4.61
N GLY A 116 16.22 4.68 3.30
CA GLY A 116 17.40 3.96 2.79
C GLY A 116 18.73 4.60 3.21
N MET A 117 18.80 5.94 3.24
CA MET A 117 20.00 6.64 3.71
C MET A 117 20.20 6.49 5.22
N ALA A 118 19.14 6.61 6.02
CA ALA A 118 19.24 6.50 7.47
C ALA A 118 19.59 5.08 7.93
N SER A 119 19.00 4.07 7.31
CA SER A 119 19.34 2.66 7.52
C SER A 119 20.80 2.40 7.17
N CYS A 120 21.26 2.86 6.00
CA CYS A 120 22.68 2.74 5.62
C CYS A 120 23.61 3.44 6.62
N ALA A 121 23.26 4.65 7.07
CA ALA A 121 24.02 5.38 8.09
C ALA A 121 24.08 4.61 9.42
N PHE A 122 22.98 3.98 9.85
CA PHE A 122 22.97 3.11 11.02
C PHE A 122 23.91 1.92 10.87
N HIS A 123 23.84 1.16 9.79
CA HIS A 123 24.69 -0.02 9.61
C HIS A 123 26.17 0.33 9.38
N ALA A 124 26.44 1.47 8.74
CA ALA A 124 27.79 2.01 8.59
C ALA A 124 28.36 2.59 9.90
N SER A 125 27.52 2.96 10.87
CA SER A 125 27.95 3.52 12.15
C SER A 125 28.51 2.48 13.13
N SER A 126 29.40 2.93 14.02
CA SER A 126 30.04 2.13 15.08
C SER A 126 30.36 3.01 16.31
N GLY A 127 30.60 2.39 17.47
CA GLY A 127 30.90 3.13 18.70
C GLY A 127 29.71 3.97 19.20
N ASP A 128 30.00 5.10 19.83
CA ASP A 128 29.02 5.89 20.59
C ASP A 128 27.96 6.58 19.72
N ILE A 129 28.22 6.79 18.43
CA ILE A 129 27.26 7.38 17.50
C ILE A 129 26.19 6.37 17.05
N ARG A 130 26.46 5.06 17.15
CA ARG A 130 25.58 4.02 16.62
C ARG A 130 24.16 4.04 17.21
N PRO A 131 23.96 4.20 18.54
CA PRO A 131 22.61 4.33 19.10
C PRO A 131 21.86 5.58 18.59
N ALA A 132 22.57 6.66 18.24
CA ALA A 132 21.94 7.85 17.65
C ALA A 132 21.52 7.58 16.20
N CYS A 133 22.39 6.97 15.38
CA CYS A 133 22.04 6.57 14.02
C CYS A 133 20.89 5.56 13.99
N ARG A 134 20.85 4.61 14.93
CA ARG A 134 19.73 3.67 15.07
C ARG A 134 18.42 4.39 15.35
N ARG A 135 18.40 5.34 16.30
CA ARG A 135 17.20 6.15 16.59
C ARG A 135 16.76 6.93 15.37
N LEU A 136 17.69 7.55 14.64
CA LEU A 136 17.41 8.26 13.41
C LEU A 136 16.75 7.35 12.38
N ASP A 137 17.26 6.13 12.16
CA ASP A 137 16.66 5.15 11.25
C ASP A 137 15.19 4.87 11.61
N PHE A 138 14.89 4.50 12.85
CA PHE A 138 13.52 4.29 13.31
C PHE A 138 12.62 5.53 13.19
N TRP A 139 13.15 6.73 13.47
CA TRP A 139 12.39 7.97 13.28
C TRP A 139 12.08 8.22 11.81
N THR A 140 13.02 7.93 10.90
CA THR A 140 12.76 8.08 9.46
C THR A 140 11.74 7.08 8.94
N ILE A 141 11.73 5.84 9.44
CA ILE A 141 10.68 4.84 9.12
C ILE A 141 9.30 5.36 9.56
N ALA A 142 9.20 5.86 10.79
CA ALA A 142 7.96 6.43 11.31
C ALA A 142 7.53 7.69 10.54
N ALA A 143 8.44 8.60 10.22
CA ALA A 143 8.16 9.77 9.38
C ALA A 143 7.70 9.36 7.97
N ALA A 144 8.33 8.36 7.35
CA ALA A 144 7.93 7.83 6.05
C ALA A 144 6.52 7.23 6.10
N SER A 145 6.17 6.51 7.17
CA SER A 145 4.81 5.96 7.35
C SER A 145 3.73 7.06 7.45
N ASN A 146 4.07 8.23 7.99
CA ASN A 146 3.17 9.39 8.02
C ASN A 146 2.93 9.95 6.61
N LEU A 147 3.99 10.06 5.82
CA LEU A 147 3.91 10.52 4.43
C LEU A 147 3.23 9.49 3.52
N MET A 148 3.39 8.21 3.80
CA MET A 148 2.62 7.12 3.18
C MET A 148 1.12 7.30 3.40
N LEU A 149 0.70 7.52 4.65
CA LEU A 149 -0.71 7.75 4.96
C LEU A 149 -1.26 8.96 4.24
N ARG A 150 -0.46 10.03 4.10
CA ARG A 150 -0.86 11.18 3.30
C ARG A 150 -1.08 10.83 1.84
N ALA A 151 -0.24 9.99 1.26
CA ALA A 151 -0.36 9.55 -0.12
C ALA A 151 -1.57 8.63 -0.35
N VAL A 152 -1.93 7.77 0.60
CA VAL A 152 -3.06 6.82 0.44
C VAL A 152 -4.40 7.32 1.00
N TYR A 153 -4.38 8.38 1.82
CA TYR A 153 -5.55 9.11 2.31
C TYR A 153 -5.39 10.62 2.05
N PRO A 154 -5.62 11.09 0.81
CA PRO A 154 -5.42 12.50 0.47
C PRO A 154 -6.29 13.47 1.29
N ASN A 155 -7.46 13.01 1.76
CA ASN A 155 -8.41 13.84 2.52
C ASN A 155 -8.23 13.80 4.04
N CYS A 156 -7.29 13.03 4.59
CA CYS A 156 -7.10 13.03 6.04
C CYS A 156 -6.63 14.44 6.51
N PRO A 157 -7.06 14.96 7.67
CA PRO A 157 -6.65 16.30 8.11
C PRO A 157 -5.13 16.41 8.33
N HIS A 158 -4.52 17.55 7.99
CA HIS A 158 -3.09 17.81 8.22
C HIS A 158 -2.71 17.70 9.70
N ALA A 159 -3.61 18.10 10.61
CA ALA A 159 -3.41 17.99 12.04
C ALA A 159 -3.12 16.56 12.51
N VAL A 160 -3.79 15.55 11.92
CA VAL A 160 -3.55 14.14 12.26
C VAL A 160 -2.12 13.73 11.89
N THR A 161 -1.65 14.13 10.71
CA THR A 161 -0.26 13.89 10.30
C THR A 161 0.73 14.64 11.18
N ALA A 162 0.46 15.90 11.50
CA ALA A 162 1.33 16.70 12.35
C ALA A 162 1.47 16.09 13.76
N LEU A 163 0.37 15.69 14.38
CA LEU A 163 0.36 15.00 15.68
C LEU A 163 1.19 13.71 15.65
N SER A 164 1.02 12.92 14.59
CA SER A 164 1.76 11.67 14.43
C SER A 164 3.27 11.88 14.16
N ILE A 165 3.64 12.96 13.46
CA ILE A 165 5.05 13.39 13.33
C ILE A 165 5.60 13.80 14.70
N VAL A 166 4.86 14.59 15.49
CA VAL A 166 5.27 14.97 16.85
C VAL A 166 5.43 13.76 17.77
N ALA A 167 4.62 12.71 17.59
CA ALA A 167 4.73 11.47 18.35
C ALA A 167 5.95 10.60 17.96
N THR A 168 6.50 10.78 16.76
CA THR A 168 7.58 9.96 16.19
C THR A 168 8.81 9.83 17.09
N PRO A 169 9.40 10.91 17.66
CA PRO A 169 10.58 10.77 18.51
C PRO A 169 10.33 9.96 19.80
N PHE A 170 9.08 9.92 20.27
CA PHE A 170 8.72 9.28 21.54
C PHE A 170 8.26 7.83 21.37
N LYS A 171 7.53 7.53 20.28
CA LYS A 171 6.88 6.24 20.04
C LYS A 171 6.94 5.83 18.54
N PRO A 172 8.14 5.72 17.94
CA PRO A 172 8.26 5.49 16.49
C PRO A 172 7.64 4.16 16.04
N PHE A 173 7.76 3.09 16.83
CA PHE A 173 7.13 1.80 16.53
C PHE A 173 5.61 1.88 16.48
N MET A 174 4.99 2.52 17.48
CA MET A 174 3.54 2.66 17.52
C MET A 174 3.02 3.50 16.34
N VAL A 175 3.72 4.59 16.01
CA VAL A 175 3.39 5.43 14.85
C VAL A 175 3.44 4.61 13.55
N SER A 176 4.56 3.93 13.30
CA SER A 176 4.72 3.09 12.10
C SER A 176 3.70 1.97 12.04
N PHE A 177 3.38 1.36 13.18
CA PHE A 177 2.40 0.30 13.30
C PHE A 177 1.00 0.79 12.92
N CYS A 178 0.48 1.82 13.58
CA CYS A 178 -0.84 2.37 13.29
C CYS A 178 -0.97 2.81 11.82
N ASN A 179 0.05 3.47 11.29
CA ASN A 179 0.07 3.93 9.91
C ASN A 179 0.11 2.76 8.91
N SER A 180 0.89 1.72 9.19
CA SER A 180 0.95 0.51 8.36
C SER A 180 -0.37 -0.25 8.38
N THR A 181 -1.02 -0.38 9.55
CA THR A 181 -2.34 -1.01 9.67
C THR A 181 -3.40 -0.23 8.87
N ALA A 182 -3.44 1.10 8.99
CA ALA A 182 -4.37 1.92 8.23
C ALA A 182 -4.12 1.80 6.71
N MET A 183 -2.85 1.77 6.28
CA MET A 183 -2.50 1.53 4.88
C MET A 183 -2.94 0.14 4.41
N GLU A 184 -2.75 -0.91 5.19
CA GLU A 184 -3.16 -2.28 4.81
C GLU A 184 -4.68 -2.39 4.66
N LEU A 185 -5.44 -1.81 5.59
CA LEU A 185 -6.91 -1.72 5.48
C LEU A 185 -7.33 -0.96 4.21
N LYS A 186 -6.63 0.12 3.87
CA LYS A 186 -6.84 0.84 2.62
C LYS A 186 -6.53 -0.03 1.41
N TYR A 187 -5.42 -0.76 1.44
CA TYR A 187 -5.00 -1.64 0.34
C TYR A 187 -6.04 -2.71 0.09
N LEU A 188 -6.46 -3.41 1.14
CA LEU A 188 -7.53 -4.41 1.08
C LEU A 188 -8.84 -3.84 0.53
N TYR A 189 -9.27 -2.70 1.04
CA TYR A 189 -10.47 -2.03 0.55
C TYR A 189 -10.37 -1.69 -0.95
N ARG A 190 -9.22 -1.15 -1.39
CA ARG A 190 -9.01 -0.80 -2.80
C ARG A 190 -8.87 -2.03 -3.69
N ALA A 191 -8.22 -3.09 -3.22
CA ALA A 191 -8.12 -4.37 -3.92
C ALA A 191 -9.46 -5.10 -4.07
N HIS A 192 -10.37 -4.89 -3.12
CA HIS A 192 -11.75 -5.36 -3.23
C HIS A 192 -12.53 -4.60 -4.32
N MET A 193 -12.34 -3.28 -4.39
CA MET A 193 -13.03 -2.41 -5.36
C MET A 193 -12.42 -2.45 -6.77
N ASN A 194 -11.11 -2.68 -6.86
CA ASN A 194 -10.34 -2.74 -8.11
C ASN A 194 -9.52 -4.04 -8.14
N LYS A 195 -9.99 -4.99 -8.98
CA LYS A 195 -9.42 -6.33 -9.08
C LYS A 195 -7.97 -6.33 -9.55
N ASP A 196 -7.52 -5.28 -10.24
CA ASP A 196 -6.13 -5.17 -10.72
C ASP A 196 -5.14 -5.04 -9.55
N LEU A 197 -5.59 -4.56 -8.38
CA LEU A 197 -4.75 -4.50 -7.18
C LEU A 197 -4.69 -5.81 -6.39
N LYS A 198 -5.56 -6.80 -6.65
CA LYS A 198 -5.65 -8.03 -5.84
C LYS A 198 -4.31 -8.77 -5.78
N ARG A 199 -3.63 -8.91 -6.93
CA ARG A 199 -2.32 -9.58 -6.99
C ARG A 199 -1.25 -8.82 -6.23
N ALA A 200 -1.22 -7.49 -6.39
CA ALA A 200 -0.25 -6.64 -5.72
C ALA A 200 -0.46 -6.62 -4.20
N GLN A 201 -1.71 -6.62 -3.72
CA GLN A 201 -2.03 -6.69 -2.30
C GLN A 201 -1.65 -8.05 -1.68
N VAL A 202 -1.98 -9.17 -2.34
CA VAL A 202 -1.60 -10.50 -1.82
C VAL A 202 -0.08 -10.65 -1.76
N PHE A 203 0.62 -10.17 -2.80
CA PHE A 203 2.08 -10.15 -2.82
C PHE A 203 2.65 -9.26 -1.70
N HIS A 204 2.09 -8.07 -1.49
CA HIS A 204 2.42 -7.19 -0.38
C HIS A 204 2.29 -7.90 0.96
N ALA A 205 1.11 -8.43 1.26
CA ALA A 205 0.81 -9.07 2.55
C ALA A 205 1.69 -10.30 2.80
N THR A 206 1.92 -11.13 1.78
CA THR A 206 2.80 -12.31 1.89
C THR A 206 4.24 -11.88 2.20
N THR A 207 4.73 -10.87 1.49
CA THR A 207 6.09 -10.36 1.70
C THR A 207 6.24 -9.70 3.07
N CYS A 208 5.23 -8.94 3.51
CA CYS A 208 5.18 -8.37 4.87
C CYS A 208 5.23 -9.46 5.94
N LEU A 209 4.46 -10.55 5.77
CA LEU A 209 4.42 -11.65 6.74
C LEU A 209 5.80 -12.32 6.87
N ILE A 210 6.42 -12.66 5.75
CA ILE A 210 7.75 -13.30 5.75
C ILE A 210 8.80 -12.33 6.29
N GLY A 211 8.75 -11.05 5.88
CA GLY A 211 9.64 -10.02 6.39
C GLY A 211 9.53 -9.88 7.90
N LEU A 212 8.32 -9.68 8.43
CA LEU A 212 8.11 -9.52 9.88
C LEU A 212 8.54 -10.77 10.65
N SER A 213 8.42 -11.94 10.03
CA SER A 213 8.94 -13.19 10.60
C SER A 213 10.47 -13.17 10.67
N CYS A 214 11.18 -12.67 9.64
CA CYS A 214 12.63 -12.45 9.69
C CYS A 214 13.02 -11.46 10.78
N PHE A 215 12.31 -10.33 10.87
CA PHE A 215 12.55 -9.31 11.91
C PHE A 215 12.38 -9.90 13.32
N ALA A 216 11.32 -10.67 13.56
CA ALA A 216 11.10 -11.34 14.85
C ALA A 216 12.14 -12.45 15.12
N ALA A 217 12.52 -13.20 14.09
CA ALA A 217 13.51 -14.27 14.20
C ALA A 217 14.89 -13.75 14.61
N GLU A 218 15.27 -12.53 14.20
CA GLU A 218 16.51 -11.89 14.63
C GLU A 218 16.54 -11.64 16.15
N GLU A 219 15.44 -11.19 16.74
CA GLU A 219 15.35 -10.96 18.19
C GLU A 219 15.40 -12.29 18.98
N ILE A 220 14.81 -13.36 18.43
CA ILE A 220 14.78 -14.69 19.08
C ILE A 220 16.12 -15.41 18.91
N TRP A 221 16.74 -15.30 17.73
CA TRP A 221 17.98 -15.98 17.37
C TRP A 221 19.00 -14.98 16.80
N PRO A 222 19.59 -14.12 17.65
CA PRO A 222 20.48 -13.04 17.19
C PRO A 222 21.73 -13.56 16.48
N LYS A 223 22.14 -14.82 16.72
CA LYS A 223 23.32 -15.42 16.08
C LYS A 223 23.06 -15.91 14.64
N LEU A 224 21.82 -15.87 14.16
CA LEU A 224 21.48 -16.34 12.82
C LEU A 224 21.93 -15.30 11.78
N PRO A 225 22.94 -15.59 10.95
CA PRO A 225 23.57 -14.58 10.12
C PRO A 225 22.64 -14.09 9.01
N PHE A 226 22.80 -12.82 8.63
CA PHE A 226 22.08 -12.16 7.52
C PHE A 226 20.56 -12.07 7.67
N MET A 227 19.99 -12.36 8.86
CA MET A 227 18.54 -12.24 9.07
C MET A 227 18.04 -10.80 8.88
N HIS A 228 18.80 -9.81 9.36
CA HIS A 228 18.50 -8.39 9.12
C HIS A 228 18.49 -8.01 7.64
N ALA A 229 19.47 -8.50 6.88
CA ALA A 229 19.59 -8.24 5.45
C ALA A 229 18.41 -8.86 4.67
N ALA A 230 17.97 -10.06 5.08
CA ALA A 230 16.76 -10.68 4.55
C ALA A 230 15.51 -9.85 4.86
N TRP A 231 15.39 -9.37 6.11
CA TRP A 231 14.35 -8.42 6.50
C TRP A 231 14.35 -7.18 5.61
N HIS A 232 15.50 -6.52 5.40
CA HIS A 232 15.63 -5.35 4.51
C HIS A 232 15.10 -5.62 3.11
N CYS A 233 15.52 -6.72 2.49
CA CYS A 233 15.08 -7.08 1.14
C CYS A 233 13.57 -7.29 1.07
N LEU A 234 13.01 -8.09 1.99
CA LEU A 234 11.57 -8.39 2.02
C LEU A 234 10.73 -7.14 2.30
N SER A 235 11.12 -6.36 3.31
CA SER A 235 10.45 -5.11 3.66
C SER A 235 10.52 -4.08 2.52
N ALA A 236 11.66 -3.95 1.82
CA ALA A 236 11.77 -3.08 0.65
C ALA A 236 10.86 -3.53 -0.51
N VAL A 237 10.75 -4.83 -0.77
CA VAL A 237 9.82 -5.38 -1.77
C VAL A 237 8.37 -5.11 -1.38
N ALA A 238 8.01 -5.34 -0.12
CA ALA A 238 6.69 -5.03 0.41
C ALA A 238 6.38 -3.53 0.28
N VAL A 239 7.29 -2.65 0.67
CA VAL A 239 7.16 -1.19 0.53
C VAL A 239 7.01 -0.77 -0.94
N SER A 240 7.78 -1.38 -1.85
CA SER A 240 7.67 -1.10 -3.28
C SER A 240 6.27 -1.41 -3.82
N SER A 241 5.66 -2.52 -3.37
CA SER A 241 4.31 -2.88 -3.79
C SER A 241 3.21 -1.89 -3.34
N ILE A 242 3.47 -1.05 -2.32
CA ILE A 242 2.56 0.03 -1.91
C ILE A 242 2.40 1.08 -3.03
N ASN A 243 3.36 1.19 -3.95
CA ASN A 243 3.23 2.09 -5.10
C ASN A 243 2.05 1.71 -6.01
N HIS A 244 1.58 0.46 -6.02
CA HIS A 244 0.34 0.13 -6.74
C HIS A 244 -0.88 0.79 -6.08
N LEU A 245 -0.97 0.72 -4.74
CA LEU A 245 -2.03 1.39 -3.98
C LEU A 245 -2.00 2.91 -4.18
N VAL A 246 -0.82 3.52 -4.07
CA VAL A 246 -0.70 4.97 -4.27
C VAL A 246 -1.13 5.35 -5.69
N ALA A 247 -0.79 4.56 -6.71
CA ALA A 247 -1.15 4.86 -8.10
C ALA A 247 -2.68 4.85 -8.28
N ASP A 248 -3.33 3.83 -7.73
CA ASP A 248 -4.79 3.71 -7.76
C ASP A 248 -5.43 4.88 -7.01
N VAL A 249 -4.98 5.23 -5.80
CA VAL A 249 -5.51 6.38 -5.05
C VAL A 249 -5.36 7.69 -5.84
N GLU A 250 -4.19 7.95 -6.43
CA GLU A 250 -3.96 9.14 -7.27
C GLU A 250 -4.89 9.18 -8.48
N GLN A 251 -5.09 8.03 -9.15
CA GLN A 251 -5.99 7.94 -10.29
C GLN A 251 -7.45 8.26 -9.92
N ASN A 252 -7.92 7.76 -8.78
CA ASN A 252 -9.27 8.07 -8.28
C ASN A 252 -9.40 9.54 -7.91
N GLU A 253 -8.41 10.11 -7.22
CA GLU A 253 -8.43 11.53 -6.84
C GLU A 253 -8.47 12.46 -8.07
N LEU A 254 -7.61 12.20 -9.05
CA LEU A 254 -7.54 12.99 -10.29
C LEU A 254 -8.81 12.82 -11.13
N GLY A 255 -9.39 11.62 -11.18
CA GLY A 255 -10.67 11.37 -11.85
C GLY A 255 -11.82 12.17 -11.24
N LEU A 256 -11.90 12.24 -9.90
CA LEU A 256 -12.90 13.03 -9.19
C LEU A 256 -12.76 14.53 -9.47
N LYS A 257 -11.52 15.06 -9.44
CA LYS A 257 -11.27 16.48 -9.75
C LYS A 257 -11.64 16.83 -11.20
N ALA A 258 -11.32 15.96 -12.15
CA ALA A 258 -11.69 16.17 -13.55
C ALA A 258 -13.21 16.15 -13.77
N GLY A 259 -13.94 15.27 -13.07
CA GLY A 259 -15.40 15.22 -13.09
C GLY A 259 -16.05 16.48 -12.51
N GLN A 260 -15.55 16.97 -11.38
CA GLN A 260 -16.02 18.22 -10.75
C GLN A 260 -15.81 19.43 -11.66
N SER A 261 -14.64 19.57 -12.30
CA SER A 261 -14.36 20.66 -13.24
C SER A 261 -15.29 20.65 -14.46
N LYS A 262 -15.68 19.46 -14.96
CA LYS A 262 -16.67 19.35 -16.04
C LYS A 262 -18.09 19.72 -15.58
N GLY A 263 -18.48 19.31 -14.37
CA GLY A 263 -19.77 19.65 -13.78
C GLY A 263 -19.97 21.16 -13.59
N VAL A 264 -18.97 21.86 -13.03
CA VAL A 264 -19.01 23.32 -12.84
C VAL A 264 -19.04 24.07 -14.19
N ARG A 265 -18.35 23.55 -15.21
CA ARG A 265 -18.39 24.16 -16.56
C ARG A 265 -19.75 23.99 -17.24
N ALA A 266 -20.44 22.87 -16.99
CA ALA A 266 -21.78 22.63 -17.52
C ALA A 266 -22.85 23.49 -16.82
N THR A 267 -22.75 23.72 -15.51
CA THR A 267 -23.68 24.59 -14.77
C THR A 267 -23.53 26.07 -15.10
N ASN A 268 -22.34 26.51 -15.52
CA ASN A 268 -22.09 27.88 -15.96
C ASN A 268 -22.42 28.11 -17.45
N ALA A 269 -22.85 27.08 -18.17
CA ALA A 269 -23.23 27.14 -19.58
C ALA A 269 -24.76 27.04 -19.77
N LEU A 270 -25.55 27.58 -18.83
CA LEU A 270 -26.98 27.75 -19.08
C LEU A 270 -27.17 28.75 -20.23
N PRO A 271 -27.96 28.40 -21.26
CA PRO A 271 -28.22 29.30 -22.36
C PRO A 271 -28.95 30.53 -21.83
N VAL A 272 -28.39 31.71 -22.09
CA VAL A 272 -29.11 32.98 -22.00
C VAL A 272 -30.26 32.89 -22.98
N GLN A 273 -31.41 32.43 -22.49
CA GLN A 273 -32.64 32.42 -23.24
C GLN A 273 -33.02 33.88 -23.44
N GLN A 274 -32.98 34.30 -24.70
CA GLN A 274 -33.34 35.64 -25.15
C GLN A 274 -34.74 35.99 -24.61
N LEU A 275 -34.78 36.91 -23.65
CA LEU A 275 -35.96 37.71 -23.36
C LEU A 275 -36.10 38.71 -24.52
N GLN A 276 -36.82 38.31 -25.57
CA GLN A 276 -37.47 39.25 -26.47
C GLN A 276 -38.79 39.66 -25.81
N VAL A 277 -38.89 40.94 -25.47
CA VAL A 277 -40.13 41.67 -25.17
C VAL A 277 -40.39 42.60 -26.34
#